data_AF-A0AB34Z2U3-F1
#
_entry.id   AF-A0AB34Z2U3-F1
#
_cell.length_a   1.000
_cell.length_b   1.000
_cell.length_c   1.000
_cell.angle_alpha   90.00
_cell.angle_beta   90.00
_cell.angle_gamma   90.00
#
_symmetry.space_group_name_H-M   'P 1'
#
loop_
_entity.id
_entity.type
_entity.pdbx_description
1 polymer ?
#
loop_
_entity_poly.entity_id
_entity_poly.type
_entity_poly.pdbx_seq_one_letter_code
_entity_poly.pdbx_strand_id
1 'polypeptide(L)'
;MKKLILISFFILSVTAYSYDLQDDEEIAVKFLYEEVKISGNLTESHSTIPSIESLIQNIINKIGSENILNIEHNITFNGISVMVTYKVKKRS
;
A
#
# COMPACT_ATOMS: atom_id res chain seq x y z
N MET A 1 20.16 6.31 12.45
CA MET A 1 19.68 7.71 12.33
C MET A 1 18.30 7.66 11.69
N LYS A 2 17.26 8.23 12.32
CA LYS A 2 15.90 8.19 11.75
C LYS A 2 15.82 9.12 10.53
N LYS A 3 15.34 8.62 9.39
CA LYS A 3 15.16 9.41 8.17
C LYS A 3 13.68 9.77 8.00
N LEU A 4 13.40 11.05 7.79
CA LEU A 4 12.07 11.56 7.50
C LEU A 4 11.86 11.53 5.99
N ILE A 5 10.80 10.87 5.52
CA ILE A 5 10.39 10.88 4.11
C ILE A 5 9.01 11.51 4.01
N LEU A 6 8.91 12.56 3.20
CA LEU A 6 7.65 13.22 2.89
C LEU A 6 7.11 12.64 1.58
N ILE A 7 5.97 11.96 1.65
CA ILE A 7 5.28 11.43 0.47
C ILE A 7 4.02 12.28 0.25
N SER A 8 3.96 12.98 -0.90
CA SER A 8 2.84 13.83 -1.30
C SER A 8 2.07 13.14 -2.42
N PHE A 9 0.81 12.75 -2.17
CA PHE A 9 -0.12 12.35 -3.22
C PHE A 9 -1.29 13.34 -3.28
N PHE A 10 -1.73 13.65 -4.50
CA PHE A 10 -2.68 14.73 -4.83
C PHE A 10 -4.14 14.47 -4.38
N ILE A 11 -4.34 13.69 -3.31
CA ILE A 11 -5.65 13.47 -2.69
C ILE A 11 -5.49 13.67 -1.16
N LEU A 12 -5.80 14.89 -0.72
CA LEU A 12 -6.27 15.34 0.60
C LEU A 12 -5.52 15.01 1.90
N SER A 13 -4.45 14.22 1.95
CA SER A 13 -3.67 14.03 3.18
C SER A 13 -2.17 13.94 2.92
N VAL A 14 -1.43 14.98 3.31
CA VAL A 14 0.03 14.92 3.41
C VAL A 14 0.36 14.23 4.73
N THR A 15 0.63 12.93 4.68
CA THR A 15 1.04 12.16 5.86
C THR A 15 2.56 12.05 5.86
N ALA A 16 3.21 12.50 6.94
CA ALA A 16 4.66 12.39 7.11
C ALA A 16 4.98 11.12 7.89
N TYR A 17 5.87 10.29 7.34
CA TYR A 17 6.32 9.07 8.00
C TYR A 17 7.80 9.17 8.40
N SER A 18 8.13 8.55 9.53
CA SER A 18 9.50 8.39 10.01
C SER A 18 9.77 6.91 10.23
N TYR A 19 10.79 6.38 9.57
CA TYR A 19 11.20 4.99 9.73
C TYR A 19 12.63 4.90 10.25
N ASP A 20 12.90 3.87 11.04
CA ASP A 20 14.24 3.51 11.45
C ASP A 20 14.78 2.48 10.45
N LEU A 21 15.88 2.81 9.79
CA LEU A 21 16.48 2.04 8.71
C LEU A 21 17.93 1.74 9.06
N GLN A 22 18.40 0.54 8.69
CA GLN A 22 19.81 0.22 8.70
C GLN A 22 20.55 0.94 7.56
N ASP A 23 21.87 1.03 7.67
CA ASP A 23 22.69 1.76 6.68
C ASP A 23 22.64 1.13 5.29
N ASP A 24 22.34 -0.16 5.19
CA ASP A 24 22.19 -0.91 3.94
C ASP A 24 20.72 -1.05 3.49
N GLU A 25 19.78 -0.32 4.10
CA GLU A 25 18.36 -0.35 3.79
C GLU A 25 17.89 0.94 3.08
N GLU A 26 16.89 0.77 2.21
CA GLU A 26 16.14 1.82 1.52
C GLU A 26 14.64 1.54 1.58
N ILE A 27 13.84 2.57 1.29
CA ILE A 27 12.39 2.48 1.28
C ILE A 27 11.92 2.36 -0.17
N ALA A 28 11.11 1.34 -0.42
CA ALA A 28 10.38 1.15 -1.66
C ALA A 28 8.87 1.32 -1.40
N VAL A 29 8.18 1.85 -2.41
CA VAL A 29 6.73 2.05 -2.38
C VAL A 29 6.12 1.36 -3.59
N LYS A 30 5.09 0.55 -3.38
CA LYS A 30 4.34 -0.14 -4.44
C LYS A 30 2.87 0.23 -4.37
N PHE A 31 2.32 0.66 -5.50
CA PHE A 31 0.90 0.91 -5.68
C PHE A 31 0.22 -0.30 -6.29
N LEU A 32 -0.87 -0.73 -5.68
CA LEU A 32 -1.81 -1.69 -6.22
C LEU A 32 -3.09 -0.95 -6.50
N TYR A 33 -3.62 -1.15 -7.71
CA TYR A 33 -4.87 -0.54 -8.09
C TYR A 33 -5.81 -1.64 -8.56
N GLU A 34 -7.01 -1.62 -8.01
CA GLU A 34 -8.10 -2.45 -8.47
C GLU A 34 -9.33 -1.59 -8.75
N GLU A 35 -9.81 -1.65 -9.99
CA GLU A 35 -11.06 -1.01 -10.39
C GLU A 35 -12.23 -1.70 -9.71
N VAL A 36 -13.03 -0.94 -8.97
CA VAL A 36 -14.27 -1.43 -8.38
C VAL A 36 -15.39 -0.70 -9.09
N LYS A 37 -16.11 -1.43 -9.96
CA LYS A 37 -17.34 -0.91 -10.55
C LYS A 37 -18.41 -0.84 -9.47
N ILE A 38 -18.60 0.34 -8.88
CA ILE A 38 -19.74 0.63 -8.01
C ILE A 38 -20.96 0.87 -8.90
N SER A 39 -21.50 -0.17 -9.54
CA SER A 39 -22.82 -0.12 -10.19
C SER A 39 -23.88 -0.47 -9.16
N GLY A 40 -24.81 0.45 -8.92
CA GLY A 40 -25.74 0.40 -7.79
C GLY A 40 -26.64 -0.84 -7.75
N ASN A 41 -26.50 -1.61 -6.67
CA ASN A 41 -27.58 -2.06 -5.81
C ASN A 41 -26.95 -2.48 -4.48
N LEU A 42 -27.16 -1.70 -3.40
CA LEU A 42 -26.55 -1.93 -2.07
C LEU A 42 -27.05 -3.22 -1.38
N THR A 43 -27.96 -3.96 -2.01
CA THR A 43 -28.57 -5.19 -1.51
C THR A 43 -27.98 -6.48 -2.11
N GLU A 44 -27.17 -6.38 -3.18
CA GLU A 44 -26.54 -7.54 -3.83
C GLU A 44 -25.04 -7.33 -3.99
N SER A 45 -24.23 -7.56 -2.96
CA SER A 45 -22.76 -7.58 -3.14
C SER A 45 -22.03 -8.06 -1.89
N HIS A 46 -22.01 -9.37 -1.65
CA HIS A 46 -21.06 -9.98 -0.70
C HIS A 46 -20.21 -11.09 -1.33
N SER A 47 -20.23 -11.26 -2.66
CA SER A 47 -19.59 -12.40 -3.33
C SER A 47 -18.36 -12.06 -4.19
N THR A 48 -17.92 -10.79 -4.27
CA THR A 48 -16.79 -10.37 -5.14
C THR A 48 -15.69 -9.59 -4.42
N ILE A 49 -15.62 -9.64 -3.08
CA ILE A 49 -14.46 -9.18 -2.31
C ILE A 49 -13.45 -10.31 -1.99
N PRO A 50 -12.92 -11.11 -2.96
CA PRO A 50 -11.73 -11.92 -2.73
C PRO A 50 -10.45 -11.39 -3.42
N SER A 51 -10.46 -10.21 -4.02
CA SER A 51 -9.35 -9.78 -4.89
C SER A 51 -8.26 -8.94 -4.19
N ILE A 52 -8.62 -7.89 -3.46
CA ILE A 52 -7.64 -6.97 -2.84
C ILE A 52 -6.89 -7.63 -1.69
N GLU A 53 -7.60 -8.32 -0.80
CA GLU A 53 -6.97 -8.99 0.34
C GLU A 53 -5.96 -10.05 -0.14
N SER A 54 -6.32 -10.84 -1.16
CA SER A 54 -5.42 -11.80 -1.77
C SER A 54 -4.20 -11.13 -2.41
N LEU A 55 -4.38 -10.00 -3.11
CA LEU A 55 -3.30 -9.23 -3.70
C LEU A 55 -2.34 -8.68 -2.65
N ILE A 56 -2.87 -8.14 -1.55
CA ILE A 56 -2.08 -7.65 -0.41
C ILE A 56 -1.30 -8.82 0.20
N GLN A 57 -1.97 -9.93 0.51
CA GLN A 57 -1.32 -11.11 1.10
C GLN A 57 -0.23 -11.67 0.21
N ASN A 58 -0.45 -11.75 -1.11
CA ASN A 58 0.57 -12.18 -2.07
C ASN A 58 1.80 -11.27 -2.05
N ILE A 59 1.61 -9.96 -1.85
CA ILE A 59 2.71 -9.01 -1.78
C ILE A 59 3.44 -9.08 -0.45
N ILE A 60 2.71 -9.20 0.66
CA ILE A 60 3.31 -9.44 1.98
C ILE A 60 4.16 -10.71 1.93
N ASN A 61 3.64 -11.80 1.37
CA ASN A 61 4.36 -13.07 1.24
C ASN A 61 5.61 -12.94 0.35
N LYS A 62 5.57 -12.10 -0.69
CA LYS A 62 6.72 -11.88 -1.58
C LYS A 62 7.80 -10.99 -0.95
N ILE A 63 7.40 -10.01 -0.13
CA ILE A 63 8.32 -9.03 0.48
C ILE A 63 8.87 -9.55 1.82
N GLY A 64 8.11 -10.39 2.53
CA GLY A 64 8.33 -10.70 3.94
C GLY A 64 7.65 -9.65 4.82
N SER A 65 6.83 -10.11 5.77
CA SER A 65 6.05 -9.22 6.64
C SER A 65 6.94 -8.34 7.54
N GLU A 66 8.15 -8.80 7.86
CA GLU A 66 9.18 -8.09 8.62
C GLU A 66 9.75 -6.86 7.89
N ASN A 67 9.62 -6.84 6.57
CA ASN A 67 10.09 -5.74 5.73
C ASN A 67 8.98 -4.72 5.44
N ILE A 68 7.71 -5.04 5.72
CA ILE A 68 6.59 -4.11 5.54
C ILE A 68 6.67 -3.01 6.59
N LEU A 69 6.62 -1.76 6.13
CA LEU A 69 6.63 -0.57 6.98
C LEU A 69 5.23 0.00 7.18
N ASN A 70 4.41 -0.03 6.14
CA ASN A 70 3.07 0.55 6.16
C ASN A 70 2.23 0.04 4.97
N ILE A 71 0.92 -0.07 5.18
CA ILE A 71 -0.06 -0.38 4.13
C ILE A 71 -1.22 0.60 4.30
N GLU A 72 -1.48 1.39 3.28
CA GLU A 72 -2.57 2.37 3.25
C GLU A 72 -3.53 2.07 2.11
N HIS A 73 -4.83 2.20 2.37
CA HIS A 73 -5.87 2.01 1.38
C HIS A 73 -6.60 3.33 1.15
N ASN A 74 -6.82 3.69 -0.11
CA ASN A 74 -7.61 4.85 -0.49
C ASN A 74 -8.72 4.41 -1.45
N ILE A 75 -9.96 4.78 -1.11
CA ILE A 75 -11.12 4.54 -1.96
C ILE A 75 -11.25 5.73 -2.90
N THR A 76 -11.06 5.48 -4.18
CA THR A 76 -11.26 6.46 -5.25
C THR A 76 -12.64 6.27 -5.88
N PHE A 77 -13.09 7.24 -6.68
CA PHE A 77 -14.40 7.17 -7.36
C PHE A 77 -14.57 5.93 -8.26
N ASN A 78 -13.46 5.34 -8.74
CA ASN A 78 -13.47 4.21 -9.69
C ASN A 78 -12.88 2.91 -9.13
N GLY A 79 -12.46 2.87 -7.87
CA GLY A 79 -11.77 1.70 -7.34
C GLY A 79 -11.01 1.93 -6.04
N ILE A 80 -10.31 0.90 -5.60
CA ILE A 80 -9.50 0.92 -4.38
C ILE A 80 -8.02 0.93 -4.79
N SER A 81 -7.28 1.89 -4.24
CA SER A 81 -5.83 1.98 -4.35
C SER A 81 -5.21 1.55 -3.03
N VAL A 82 -4.22 0.67 -3.09
CA VAL A 82 -3.43 0.22 -1.94
C VAL A 82 -1.98 0.62 -2.13
N MET A 83 -1.43 1.38 -1.19
CA MET A 83 -0.02 1.72 -1.14
C MET A 83 0.66 0.84 -0.11
N VAL A 84 1.66 0.07 -0.54
CA VAL A 84 2.52 -0.75 0.32
C VAL A 84 3.89 -0.11 0.38
N THR A 85 4.32 0.30 1.58
CA THR A 85 5.66 0.84 1.85
C THR A 85 6.48 -0.23 2.57
N TYR A 86 7.70 -0.48 2.10
CA TYR A 86 8.53 -1.57 2.62
C TYR A 86 10.04 -1.29 2.50
N LYS A 87 10.81 -2.00 3.32
CA LYS A 87 12.27 -1.97 3.35
C LYS A 87 12.84 -2.86 2.24
N VAL A 88 13.89 -2.40 1.58
CA VAL A 88 14.69 -3.17 0.64
C VAL A 88 16.17 -2.97 0.92
N LYS A 89 16.99 -3.99 0.64
CA LYS A 89 18.45 -3.86 0.72
C LYS A 89 18.96 -3.06 -0.48
N LYS A 90 19.91 -2.16 -0.22
CA LYS A 90 20.64 -1.41 -1.26
C LYS A 90 21.31 -2.38 -2.21
N ARG A 91 21.12 -2.18 -3.52
CA ARG A 91 21.94 -2.87 -4.53
C ARG A 91 23.26 -2.11 -4.65
N SER A 92 24.36 -2.80 -4.35
CA SER A 92 25.73 -2.32 -4.58
C SER A 92 26.05 -2.22 -6.06
#